data_AF-A0A2E7MNG7-F1
#
_entry.id   AF-A0A2E7MNG7-F1
#
_cell.length_a   1.000
_cell.length_b   1.000
_cell.length_c   1.000
_cell.angle_alpha   90.00
_cell.angle_beta   90.00
_cell.angle_gamma   90.00
#
_symmetry.space_group_name_H-M   'P 1'
#
loop_
_entity.id
_entity.type
_entity.pdbx_description
1 polymer ?
#
loop_
_entity_poly.entity_id
_entity_poly.type
_entity_poly.pdbx_seq_one_letter_code
_entity_poly.pdbx_strand_id
1 'polypeptide(L)'
;MTYERAYASLLPGDFNADGTVNFIDFFMFSDVFNQPVTAANRKYDLAQDGAIIDFLDFFVFADNFNRTLAFAAHIQAVGFAEVNPAISGMAPFTVHVNALTSTFSAGNETASDISWDFGDSSESSDYNEIQGFNASHTYNEPGSYTLLLTIVTPESETVQRSVSVTIEEDTRSRIYLSSSGDDANTGMSKADPVRTLPRAAELATDNCWILFKRGEVFEDTDATLALIGLENVRVSTYGEGARPILTGGLESNEANPSHISFHQVTDLIIEDLEFTGPTDPAYLSADWYKGVSATDSESVNVTIRNNHFDNVGFSIVIVPTPGTESGSAGLLVQDNTTDLVGRYLIYSDLQNATIVGNEVLGTVEGHPIRIYGGPYNISFNQFDTDKERLAFEEQQEHAVGFSVNLVTGSHFYIGYNKIFAGNMIGYLTQFGISSVQNVVFEGNEFARCCHTWITTLRIFPACDNIVIKNNVFAGNQDAIRLEEAGAGVEGFSNRVRNVDVLFNTVYNPTPDGRF
;
A
#
# COMPACT_ATOMS: atom_id res chain seq x y z
N MET A 1 -30.26 -15.15 23.43
CA MET A 1 -30.61 -13.80 23.90
C MET A 1 -30.30 -12.86 22.76
N THR A 2 -31.35 -12.35 22.12
CA THR A 2 -31.32 -11.43 20.99
C THR A 2 -30.88 -10.05 21.47
N TYR A 3 -29.81 -9.51 20.89
CA TYR A 3 -29.45 -8.10 21.04
C TYR A 3 -30.19 -7.29 19.97
N GLU A 4 -31.13 -6.45 20.41
CA GLU A 4 -31.67 -5.33 19.64
C GLU A 4 -30.51 -4.37 19.34
N ARG A 5 -30.18 -4.19 18.05
CA ARG A 5 -29.25 -3.14 17.60
C ARG A 5 -29.97 -1.79 17.65
N ALA A 6 -29.36 -0.82 18.33
CA ALA A 6 -29.78 0.56 18.29
C ALA A 6 -29.74 1.09 16.85
N TYR A 7 -30.85 1.70 16.43
CA TYR A 7 -31.08 2.27 15.11
C TYR A 7 -30.10 3.41 14.81
N ALA A 8 -29.62 3.46 13.56
CA ALA A 8 -29.09 4.68 12.95
C ALA A 8 -30.12 5.81 13.15
N SER A 9 -29.65 7.02 13.44
CA SER A 9 -30.53 8.17 13.69
C SER A 9 -31.36 8.50 12.44
N LEU A 10 -32.60 8.00 12.38
CA LEU A 10 -33.59 8.36 11.37
C LEU A 10 -33.83 9.88 11.40
N LEU A 11 -33.91 10.52 10.23
CA LEU A 11 -34.32 11.91 10.11
C LEU A 11 -35.77 12.03 10.64
N PRO A 12 -36.03 12.84 11.68
CA PRO A 12 -37.38 12.97 12.21
C PRO A 12 -38.36 13.43 11.13
N GLY A 13 -39.38 12.62 10.86
CA GLY A 13 -40.38 12.87 9.83
C GLY A 13 -40.21 12.08 8.53
N ASP A 14 -39.14 11.31 8.35
CA ASP A 14 -38.98 10.38 7.22
C ASP A 14 -39.61 9.03 7.58
N PHE A 15 -40.87 8.84 7.21
CA PHE A 15 -41.69 7.71 7.64
C PHE A 15 -41.66 6.53 6.68
N ASN A 16 -41.30 6.77 5.42
CA ASN A 16 -41.07 5.76 4.41
C ASN A 16 -39.59 5.34 4.30
N ALA A 17 -38.69 6.02 5.01
CA ALA A 17 -37.24 5.81 5.02
C ALA A 17 -36.62 6.01 3.62
N ASP A 18 -37.12 6.95 2.83
CA ASP A 18 -36.57 7.31 1.51
C ASP A 18 -35.44 8.35 1.58
N GLY A 19 -35.09 8.79 2.79
CA GLY A 19 -34.03 9.75 3.05
C GLY A 19 -34.45 11.20 2.87
N THR A 20 -35.70 11.50 2.49
CA THR A 20 -36.20 12.88 2.31
C THR A 20 -37.57 13.07 2.94
N VAL A 21 -37.69 13.98 3.91
CA VAL A 21 -39.01 14.35 4.46
C VAL A 21 -39.78 15.17 3.43
N ASN A 22 -40.76 14.55 2.77
CA ASN A 22 -41.51 15.17 1.68
C ASN A 22 -43.03 14.93 1.79
N PHE A 23 -43.77 15.21 0.71
CA PHE A 23 -45.23 15.06 0.71
C PHE A 23 -45.69 13.61 0.89
N ILE A 24 -44.87 12.62 0.53
CA ILE A 24 -45.16 11.20 0.77
C ILE A 24 -45.23 10.94 2.28
N ASP A 25 -44.24 11.40 3.04
CA ASP A 25 -44.24 11.31 4.50
C ASP A 25 -45.37 12.10 5.13
N PHE A 26 -45.68 13.28 4.57
CA PHE A 26 -46.83 14.06 5.01
C PHE A 26 -48.14 13.27 4.87
N PHE A 27 -48.34 12.55 3.77
CA PHE A 27 -49.55 11.74 3.61
C PHE A 27 -49.59 10.59 4.62
N MET A 28 -48.45 9.93 4.86
CA MET A 28 -48.35 8.89 5.89
C MET A 28 -48.62 9.42 7.30
N PHE A 29 -48.15 10.63 7.62
CA PHE A 29 -48.44 11.32 8.88
C PHE A 29 -49.92 11.68 8.98
N SER A 30 -50.51 12.19 7.89
CA SER A 30 -51.91 12.59 7.84
C SER A 30 -52.87 11.42 8.06
N ASP A 31 -52.48 10.20 7.63
CA ASP A 31 -53.26 8.98 7.82
C ASP A 31 -53.41 8.61 9.31
N VAL A 32 -52.49 9.04 10.16
CA VAL A 32 -52.46 8.74 11.60
C VAL A 32 -52.66 9.97 12.49
N PHE A 33 -52.89 11.14 11.91
CA PHE A 33 -53.11 12.38 12.65
C PHE A 33 -54.36 12.31 13.55
N ASN A 34 -54.26 12.86 14.75
CA ASN A 34 -55.29 12.83 15.79
C ASN A 34 -55.68 11.42 16.25
N GLN A 35 -54.79 10.43 16.09
CA GLN A 35 -54.93 9.08 16.64
C GLN A 35 -54.08 8.91 17.91
N PRO A 36 -54.53 8.11 18.91
CA PRO A 36 -53.72 7.79 20.08
C PRO A 36 -52.39 7.13 19.71
N VAL A 37 -51.34 7.40 20.49
CA VAL A 37 -50.06 6.70 20.33
C VAL A 37 -50.21 5.24 20.74
N THR A 38 -49.83 4.35 19.84
CA THR A 38 -49.79 2.89 19.99
C THR A 38 -48.40 2.38 19.62
N ALA A 39 -48.12 1.10 19.86
CA ALA A 39 -46.85 0.51 19.40
C ALA A 39 -46.67 0.58 17.87
N ALA A 40 -47.77 0.57 17.08
CA ALA A 40 -47.71 0.51 15.62
C ALA A 40 -47.47 1.88 14.95
N ASN A 41 -47.91 2.97 15.58
CA ASN A 41 -47.78 4.34 15.07
C ASN A 41 -46.85 5.22 15.93
N ARG A 42 -46.11 4.64 16.89
CA ARG A 42 -45.15 5.38 17.72
C ARG A 42 -44.10 6.14 16.91
N LYS A 43 -43.77 5.68 15.70
CA LYS A 43 -42.82 6.38 14.82
C LYS A 43 -43.27 7.79 14.42
N TYR A 44 -44.57 8.10 14.54
CA TYR A 44 -45.14 9.40 14.21
C TYR A 44 -45.21 10.36 15.43
N ASP A 45 -44.93 9.87 16.64
CA ASP A 45 -44.85 10.66 17.89
C ASP A 45 -43.47 11.31 17.97
N LEU A 46 -43.28 12.35 17.16
CA LEU A 46 -42.02 13.06 16.98
C LEU A 46 -41.70 13.99 18.16
N ALA A 47 -42.71 14.52 18.84
CA ALA A 47 -42.56 15.33 20.04
C ALA A 47 -42.29 14.48 21.29
N GLN A 48 -42.52 13.16 21.22
CA GLN A 48 -42.33 12.18 22.29
C GLN A 48 -43.17 12.49 23.54
N ASP A 49 -44.38 13.02 23.34
CA ASP A 49 -45.30 13.32 24.44
C ASP A 49 -46.24 12.15 24.78
N GLY A 50 -46.26 11.12 23.92
CA GLY A 50 -46.82 9.79 24.20
C GLY A 50 -48.34 9.72 24.31
N ALA A 51 -49.07 10.82 24.04
CA ALA A 51 -50.52 10.87 24.25
C ALA A 51 -51.29 10.65 22.94
N ILE A 52 -51.03 11.48 21.94
CA ILE A 52 -51.78 11.54 20.67
C ILE A 52 -50.85 12.08 19.59
N ILE A 53 -50.98 11.59 18.35
CA ILE A 53 -50.27 12.17 17.21
C ILE A 53 -50.95 13.49 16.83
N ASP A 54 -50.34 14.63 17.15
CA ASP A 54 -51.00 15.94 17.01
C ASP A 54 -50.11 17.03 16.39
N PHE A 55 -50.50 18.30 16.60
CA PHE A 55 -49.79 19.44 16.04
C PHE A 55 -48.37 19.61 16.59
N LEU A 56 -48.06 19.12 17.79
CA LEU A 56 -46.70 19.14 18.33
C LEU A 56 -45.77 18.26 17.50
N ASP A 57 -46.22 17.07 17.11
CA ASP A 57 -45.49 16.19 16.19
C ASP A 57 -45.40 16.79 14.78
N PHE A 58 -46.48 17.42 14.32
CA PHE A 58 -46.50 18.10 13.03
C PHE A 58 -45.48 19.24 12.95
N PHE A 59 -45.25 19.99 14.04
CA PHE A 59 -44.23 21.03 14.04
C PHE A 59 -42.82 20.44 13.92
N VAL A 60 -42.53 19.31 14.58
CA VAL A 60 -41.25 18.60 14.41
C VAL A 60 -41.11 18.07 12.98
N PHE A 61 -42.18 17.54 12.39
CA PHE A 61 -42.20 17.15 10.98
C PHE A 61 -41.94 18.34 10.05
N ALA A 62 -42.63 19.46 10.25
CA ALA A 62 -42.52 20.66 9.43
C ALA A 62 -41.13 21.29 9.49
N ASP A 63 -40.47 21.28 10.66
CA ASP A 63 -39.10 21.74 10.84
C ASP A 63 -38.08 20.92 10.05
N ASN A 64 -38.43 19.69 9.68
CA ASN A 64 -37.63 18.78 8.87
C ASN A 64 -38.12 18.66 7.42
N PHE A 65 -39.24 19.28 7.05
CA PHE A 65 -39.79 19.19 5.69
C PHE A 65 -38.81 19.74 4.65
N ASN A 66 -38.66 19.03 3.52
CA ASN A 66 -37.62 19.23 2.50
C ASN A 66 -36.18 19.04 3.00
N ARG A 67 -35.94 18.51 4.20
CA ARG A 67 -34.61 18.00 4.54
C ARG A 67 -34.43 16.64 3.90
N THR A 68 -33.29 16.49 3.24
CA THR A 68 -32.80 15.23 2.72
C THR A 68 -31.60 14.85 3.58
N LEU A 69 -31.61 13.64 4.16
CA LEU A 69 -30.38 13.03 4.62
C LEU A 69 -29.46 12.93 3.42
N ALA A 70 -28.19 13.31 3.59
CA ALA A 70 -27.19 13.16 2.55
C ALA A 70 -26.83 11.68 2.29
N PHE A 71 -27.80 10.75 2.31
CA PHE A 71 -27.65 9.36 1.86
C PHE A 71 -29.01 8.77 1.48
N ALA A 72 -29.28 8.73 0.17
CA ALA A 72 -30.16 7.77 -0.46
C ALA A 72 -29.79 7.68 -1.95
N ALA A 73 -28.58 7.20 -2.24
CA ALA A 73 -28.32 6.71 -3.59
C ALA A 73 -29.04 5.36 -3.72
N HIS A 74 -30.10 5.37 -4.52
CA HIS A 74 -30.48 4.19 -5.29
C HIS A 74 -29.19 3.57 -5.85
N ILE A 75 -28.83 2.36 -5.42
CA ILE A 75 -27.62 1.67 -5.91
C ILE A 75 -27.82 1.41 -7.40
N GLN A 76 -27.46 2.37 -8.25
CA GLN A 76 -27.08 2.06 -9.61
C GLN A 76 -25.80 1.24 -9.50
N ALA A 77 -25.76 0.13 -10.25
CA ALA A 77 -24.61 -0.75 -10.31
C ALA A 77 -23.36 0.10 -10.49
N VAL A 78 -22.59 0.20 -9.41
CA VAL A 78 -21.29 0.85 -9.37
C VAL A 78 -20.46 0.27 -10.51
N GLY A 79 -19.97 1.17 -11.38
CA GLY A 79 -19.03 0.83 -12.44
C GLY A 79 -17.88 0.00 -11.86
N PHE A 80 -17.40 -0.96 -12.64
CA PHE A 80 -16.32 -1.85 -12.22
C PHE A 80 -15.15 -1.07 -11.60
N ALA A 81 -14.59 -1.61 -10.51
CA ALA A 81 -13.20 -1.34 -10.16
C ALA A 81 -12.35 -1.39 -11.43
N GLU A 82 -11.56 -0.36 -11.70
CA GLU A 82 -10.67 -0.39 -12.86
C GLU A 82 -9.59 -1.42 -12.56
N VAL A 83 -9.72 -2.58 -13.21
CA VAL A 83 -8.61 -3.51 -13.39
C VAL A 83 -7.78 -2.92 -14.51
N ASN A 84 -6.66 -2.29 -14.17
CA ASN A 84 -5.76 -1.68 -15.14
C ASN A 84 -4.47 -2.52 -15.25
N PRO A 85 -4.16 -3.16 -16.40
CA PRO A 85 -5.00 -3.45 -17.57
C PRO A 85 -5.16 -4.95 -17.93
N ALA A 86 -4.55 -5.89 -17.20
CA ALA A 86 -4.52 -7.30 -17.64
C ALA A 86 -5.06 -8.29 -16.57
N ILE A 87 -6.12 -9.00 -16.94
CA ILE A 87 -6.74 -10.11 -16.19
C ILE A 87 -6.36 -11.49 -16.76
N SER A 88 -5.39 -11.51 -17.67
CA SER A 88 -4.83 -12.74 -18.22
C SER A 88 -3.36 -12.56 -18.57
N GLY A 89 -2.60 -13.63 -18.41
CA GLY A 89 -1.19 -13.71 -18.78
C GLY A 89 -0.61 -15.07 -18.45
N MET A 90 0.64 -15.31 -18.84
CA MET A 90 1.32 -16.58 -18.55
C MET A 90 1.79 -16.62 -17.09
N ALA A 91 1.59 -17.74 -16.39
CA ALA A 91 2.16 -17.95 -15.06
C ALA A 91 3.70 -17.78 -15.06
N PRO A 92 4.33 -17.21 -14.01
CA PRO A 92 3.70 -16.40 -12.98
C PRO A 92 3.23 -15.06 -13.56
N PHE A 93 2.06 -14.58 -13.14
CA PHE A 93 1.45 -13.34 -13.62
C PHE A 93 0.84 -12.52 -12.48
N THR A 94 1.12 -11.22 -12.46
CA THR A 94 0.64 -10.30 -11.42
C THR A 94 -0.57 -9.52 -11.91
N VAL A 95 -1.63 -9.53 -11.10
CA VAL A 95 -2.84 -8.73 -11.30
C VAL A 95 -2.86 -7.61 -10.27
N HIS A 96 -3.14 -6.38 -10.73
CA HIS A 96 -3.36 -5.20 -9.89
C HIS A 96 -4.84 -4.79 -9.94
N VAL A 97 -5.41 -4.44 -8.78
CA VAL A 97 -6.81 -4.03 -8.66
C VAL A 97 -6.95 -2.75 -7.84
N ASN A 98 -7.93 -1.92 -8.20
CA ASN A 98 -8.18 -0.63 -7.55
C ASN A 98 -9.69 -0.35 -7.44
N ALA A 99 -10.17 -0.09 -6.23
CA ALA A 99 -11.57 0.18 -5.94
C ALA A 99 -11.94 1.66 -6.11
N LEU A 100 -10.99 2.59 -6.21
CA LEU A 100 -11.26 4.04 -6.18
C LEU A 100 -11.97 4.60 -7.41
N THR A 101 -11.99 3.84 -8.50
CA THR A 101 -12.80 4.18 -9.69
C THR A 101 -14.26 3.72 -9.55
N SER A 102 -14.57 3.02 -8.46
CA SER A 102 -15.93 2.65 -8.07
C SER A 102 -16.67 3.87 -7.51
N THR A 103 -17.90 4.10 -7.96
CA THR A 103 -18.80 5.08 -7.34
C THR A 103 -19.32 4.55 -6.00
N PHE A 104 -18.96 5.19 -4.88
CA PHE A 104 -19.55 4.87 -3.58
C PHE A 104 -20.98 5.45 -3.51
N SER A 105 -21.99 4.58 -3.35
CA SER A 105 -23.41 4.98 -3.24
C SER A 105 -23.74 5.55 -1.86
N ALA A 106 -23.01 5.12 -0.82
CA ALA A 106 -23.05 5.67 0.52
C ALA A 106 -21.66 5.59 1.19
N GLY A 107 -21.38 6.46 2.17
CA GLY A 107 -20.07 6.60 2.82
C GLY A 107 -19.00 7.29 1.95
N ASN A 108 -17.79 7.43 2.52
CA ASN A 108 -16.57 7.71 1.75
C ASN A 108 -15.67 6.47 1.77
N GLU A 109 -14.69 6.43 0.87
CA GLU A 109 -13.78 5.30 0.73
C GLU A 109 -12.98 5.00 2.01
N THR A 110 -12.59 6.03 2.76
CA THR A 110 -11.80 5.87 4.00
C THR A 110 -12.59 5.30 5.17
N ALA A 111 -13.91 5.49 5.19
CA ALA A 111 -14.80 4.96 6.22
C ALA A 111 -15.34 3.55 5.90
N SER A 112 -15.15 3.07 4.67
CA SER A 112 -15.63 1.75 4.23
C SER A 112 -14.56 0.67 4.45
N ASP A 113 -14.98 -0.54 4.80
CA ASP A 113 -14.10 -1.72 4.80
C ASP A 113 -14.05 -2.29 3.38
N ILE A 114 -12.89 -2.18 2.73
CA ILE A 114 -12.65 -2.63 1.35
C ILE A 114 -11.72 -3.84 1.42
N SER A 115 -12.15 -4.96 0.85
CA SER A 115 -11.40 -6.21 0.84
C SER A 115 -11.43 -6.89 -0.52
N TRP A 116 -10.35 -7.60 -0.81
CA TRP A 116 -10.12 -8.36 -2.04
C TRP A 116 -9.84 -9.81 -1.67
N ASP A 117 -10.44 -10.73 -2.41
CA ASP A 117 -10.13 -12.16 -2.42
C ASP A 117 -9.76 -12.54 -3.85
N PHE A 118 -8.54 -13.00 -4.09
CA PHE A 118 -8.05 -13.34 -5.44
C PHE A 118 -8.53 -14.72 -5.92
N GLY A 119 -9.16 -15.51 -5.06
CA GLY A 119 -9.66 -16.84 -5.39
C GLY A 119 -8.55 -17.85 -5.70
N ASP A 120 -7.30 -17.55 -5.34
CA ASP A 120 -6.14 -18.43 -5.43
C ASP A 120 -6.05 -19.26 -4.15
N SER A 121 -6.22 -20.57 -4.28
CA SER A 121 -6.20 -21.51 -3.15
C SER A 121 -4.92 -22.36 -3.13
N SER A 122 -3.91 -21.98 -3.91
CA SER A 122 -2.62 -22.68 -3.92
C SER A 122 -1.90 -22.51 -2.57
N GLU A 123 -1.09 -23.48 -2.17
CA GLU A 123 -0.34 -23.39 -0.90
C GLU A 123 0.69 -22.23 -0.90
N SER A 124 1.02 -21.70 -2.08
CA SER A 124 1.91 -20.56 -2.28
C SER A 124 1.22 -19.20 -2.38
N SER A 125 -0.10 -19.13 -2.22
CA SER A 125 -0.88 -17.90 -2.37
C SER A 125 -0.91 -17.06 -1.09
N ASP A 126 0.24 -16.54 -0.69
CA ASP A 126 0.30 -15.53 0.37
C ASP A 126 -0.49 -14.29 -0.06
N TYR A 127 -1.18 -13.65 0.88
CA TYR A 127 -2.01 -12.46 0.66
C TYR A 127 -3.19 -12.62 -0.34
N ASN A 128 -3.71 -13.85 -0.52
CA ASN A 128 -4.92 -14.09 -1.32
C ASN A 128 -6.13 -13.26 -0.85
N GLU A 129 -6.21 -12.98 0.45
CA GLU A 129 -7.17 -12.03 1.02
C GLU A 129 -6.44 -10.81 1.56
N ILE A 130 -6.82 -9.61 1.11
CA ILE A 130 -6.16 -8.37 1.51
C ILE A 130 -7.14 -7.20 1.56
N GLN A 131 -6.97 -6.32 2.54
CA GLN A 131 -7.75 -5.10 2.69
C GLN A 131 -7.04 -3.90 2.05
N GLY A 132 -7.82 -2.92 1.58
CA GLY A 132 -7.32 -1.62 1.13
C GLY A 132 -7.94 -1.12 -0.17
N PHE A 133 -7.68 0.15 -0.49
CA PHE A 133 -8.17 0.82 -1.70
C PHE A 133 -7.76 0.12 -2.99
N ASN A 134 -6.56 -0.44 -2.99
CA ASN A 134 -5.97 -1.20 -4.08
C ASN A 134 -5.24 -2.43 -3.53
N ALA A 135 -4.98 -3.41 -4.38
CA ALA A 135 -4.29 -4.64 -4.03
C ALA A 135 -3.62 -5.25 -5.26
N SER A 136 -2.73 -6.21 -5.03
CA SER A 136 -2.07 -6.95 -6.11
C SER A 136 -1.81 -8.40 -5.69
N HIS A 137 -1.83 -9.32 -6.65
CA HIS A 137 -1.56 -10.75 -6.41
C HIS A 137 -0.84 -11.38 -7.59
N THR A 138 0.14 -12.24 -7.30
CA THR A 138 0.83 -13.03 -8.33
C THR A 138 0.29 -14.46 -8.36
N TYR A 139 -0.37 -14.84 -9.46
CA TYR A 139 -0.76 -16.22 -9.69
C TYR A 139 0.42 -17.00 -10.25
N ASN A 140 0.93 -17.97 -9.49
CA ASN A 140 2.09 -18.77 -9.87
C ASN A 140 1.76 -19.97 -10.76
N GLU A 141 0.49 -20.38 -10.80
CA GLU A 141 0.03 -21.56 -11.52
C GLU A 141 -0.98 -21.18 -12.62
N PRO A 142 -1.00 -21.91 -13.75
CA PRO A 142 -2.01 -21.74 -14.77
C PRO A 142 -3.38 -22.20 -14.25
N GLY A 143 -4.44 -21.45 -14.59
CA GLY A 143 -5.76 -21.72 -14.05
C GLY A 143 -6.77 -20.63 -14.34
N SER A 144 -8.00 -20.85 -13.88
CA SER A 144 -9.07 -19.85 -13.89
C SER A 144 -9.45 -19.54 -12.45
N TYR A 145 -9.36 -18.27 -12.09
CA TYR A 145 -9.57 -17.76 -10.74
C TYR A 145 -10.74 -16.79 -10.71
N THR A 146 -11.43 -16.68 -9.57
CA THR A 146 -12.51 -15.71 -9.36
C THR A 146 -12.07 -14.69 -8.33
N LEU A 147 -11.66 -13.52 -8.81
CA LEU A 147 -11.30 -12.39 -7.97
C LEU A 147 -12.59 -11.69 -7.51
N LEU A 148 -12.73 -11.46 -6.20
CA LEU A 148 -13.87 -10.86 -5.54
C LEU A 148 -13.47 -9.60 -4.77
N LEU A 149 -14.10 -8.48 -5.09
CA LEU A 149 -14.12 -7.25 -4.30
C LEU A 149 -15.34 -7.27 -3.38
N THR A 150 -15.13 -7.02 -2.08
CA THR A 150 -16.18 -6.78 -1.09
C THR A 150 -15.97 -5.43 -0.43
N ILE A 151 -16.97 -4.56 -0.51
CA ILE A 151 -17.03 -3.27 0.18
C ILE A 151 -18.15 -3.32 1.21
N VAL A 152 -17.83 -2.99 2.47
CA VAL A 152 -18.83 -2.81 3.53
C VAL A 152 -18.82 -1.35 3.96
N THR A 153 -19.95 -0.66 3.80
CA THR A 153 -20.06 0.77 4.16
C THR A 153 -20.24 0.93 5.68
N PRO A 154 -20.03 2.14 6.23
CA PRO A 154 -20.33 2.43 7.64
C PRO A 154 -21.76 2.08 8.07
N GLU A 155 -22.72 2.16 7.15
CA GLU A 155 -24.13 1.81 7.35
C GLU A 155 -24.36 0.28 7.37
N SER A 156 -23.29 -0.52 7.30
CA SER A 156 -23.31 -1.99 7.19
C SER A 156 -23.95 -2.49 5.89
N GLU A 157 -23.98 -1.68 4.84
CA GLU A 157 -24.35 -2.15 3.50
C GLU A 157 -23.16 -2.91 2.90
N THR A 158 -23.43 -3.99 2.17
CA THR A 158 -22.40 -4.80 1.52
C THR A 158 -22.57 -4.79 0.02
N VAL A 159 -21.51 -4.42 -0.69
CA VAL A 159 -21.41 -4.46 -2.15
C VAL A 159 -20.33 -5.46 -2.54
N GLN A 160 -20.68 -6.41 -3.41
CA GLN A 160 -19.74 -7.39 -3.95
C GLN A 160 -19.65 -7.30 -5.47
N ARG A 161 -18.45 -7.54 -5.99
CA ARG A 161 -18.16 -7.62 -7.43
C ARG A 161 -17.11 -8.69 -7.69
N SER A 162 -17.28 -9.46 -8.74
CA SER A 162 -16.31 -10.49 -9.12
C SER A 162 -15.88 -10.37 -10.57
N VAL A 163 -14.63 -10.75 -10.86
CA VAL A 163 -14.08 -10.87 -12.22
C VAL A 163 -13.34 -12.19 -12.36
N SER A 164 -13.40 -12.78 -13.56
CA SER A 164 -12.64 -13.99 -13.88
C SER A 164 -11.23 -13.61 -14.32
N VAL A 165 -10.22 -14.21 -13.70
CA VAL A 165 -8.81 -14.11 -14.10
C VAL A 165 -8.41 -15.42 -14.78
N THR A 166 -7.68 -15.34 -15.89
CA THR A 166 -7.24 -16.52 -16.67
C THR A 166 -5.73 -16.54 -16.79
N ILE A 167 -5.07 -17.50 -16.17
CA ILE A 167 -3.62 -17.65 -16.18
C ILE A 167 -3.25 -18.80 -17.10
N GLU A 168 -2.41 -18.50 -18.08
CA GLU A 168 -1.96 -19.42 -19.10
C GLU A 168 -0.67 -20.14 -18.70
N GLU A 169 -0.38 -21.25 -19.37
CA GLU A 169 0.88 -21.98 -19.23
C GLU A 169 2.09 -21.12 -19.60
N ASP A 170 3.20 -21.29 -18.87
CA ASP A 170 4.44 -20.60 -19.15
C ASP A 170 5.14 -21.15 -20.41
N THR A 171 5.07 -20.39 -21.50
CA THR A 171 5.78 -20.72 -22.75
C THR A 171 7.02 -19.87 -23.01
N ARG A 172 7.44 -19.06 -22.02
CA ARG A 172 8.58 -18.15 -22.19
C ARG A 172 9.88 -18.88 -22.52
N SER A 173 10.71 -18.23 -23.33
CA SER A 173 12.08 -18.66 -23.60
C SER A 173 12.94 -18.54 -22.33
N ARG A 174 14.12 -19.18 -22.30
CA ARG A 174 14.99 -19.19 -21.11
C ARG A 174 16.43 -18.84 -21.50
N ILE A 175 16.97 -17.83 -20.84
CA ILE A 175 18.36 -17.39 -20.91
C ILE A 175 19.02 -17.79 -19.59
N TYR A 176 20.04 -18.62 -19.64
CA TYR A 176 20.76 -19.13 -18.47
C TYR A 176 22.08 -18.38 -18.28
N LEU A 177 22.32 -17.93 -17.05
CA LEU A 177 23.56 -17.31 -16.61
C LEU A 177 24.30 -18.23 -15.65
N SER A 178 25.63 -18.20 -15.70
CA SER A 178 26.51 -18.77 -14.68
C SER A 178 27.75 -17.92 -14.58
N SER A 179 28.26 -17.68 -13.36
CA SER A 179 29.52 -16.95 -13.18
C SER A 179 30.72 -17.67 -13.80
N SER A 180 30.57 -18.99 -14.04
CA SER A 180 31.52 -19.84 -14.76
C SER A 180 31.18 -20.05 -16.26
N GLY A 181 30.17 -19.35 -16.78
CA GLY A 181 29.72 -19.44 -18.18
C GLY A 181 30.68 -18.78 -19.19
N ASP A 182 30.23 -18.66 -20.44
CA ASP A 182 30.97 -18.01 -21.53
C ASP A 182 30.00 -17.19 -22.40
N ASP A 183 30.33 -15.93 -22.68
CA ASP A 183 29.46 -15.03 -23.47
C ASP A 183 29.41 -15.39 -24.96
N ALA A 184 30.31 -16.27 -25.41
CA ALA A 184 30.22 -16.91 -26.72
C ALA A 184 29.08 -17.96 -26.80
N ASN A 185 28.53 -18.37 -25.65
CA ASN A 185 27.42 -19.33 -25.62
C ASN A 185 26.09 -18.71 -26.07
N THR A 186 25.14 -19.59 -26.38
CA THR A 186 23.79 -19.17 -26.77
C THR A 186 22.95 -18.71 -25.59
N GLY A 187 23.27 -19.16 -24.36
CA GLY A 187 22.43 -18.93 -23.18
C GLY A 187 21.13 -19.72 -23.17
N MET A 188 20.81 -20.51 -24.20
CA MET A 188 19.50 -21.18 -24.35
C MET A 188 19.41 -22.53 -23.61
N SER A 189 20.48 -22.97 -22.96
CA SER A 189 20.51 -24.22 -22.22
C SER A 189 21.35 -24.08 -20.94
N LYS A 190 21.03 -24.90 -19.92
CA LYS A 190 21.83 -24.98 -18.69
C LYS A 190 23.27 -25.45 -18.91
N ALA A 191 23.55 -26.12 -20.03
CA ALA A 191 24.88 -26.61 -20.38
C ALA A 191 25.74 -25.53 -21.06
N ASP A 192 25.11 -24.51 -21.65
CA ASP A 192 25.76 -23.42 -22.38
C ASP A 192 25.30 -22.04 -21.85
N PRO A 193 25.50 -21.74 -20.56
CA PRO A 193 25.09 -20.46 -19.99
C PRO A 193 26.01 -19.32 -20.46
N VAL A 194 25.45 -18.12 -20.59
CA VAL A 194 26.25 -16.90 -20.73
C VAL A 194 26.83 -16.48 -19.38
N ARG A 195 27.85 -15.62 -19.39
CA ARG A 195 28.59 -15.25 -18.18
C ARG A 195 28.13 -13.92 -17.59
N THR A 196 27.91 -12.92 -18.44
CA THR A 196 27.78 -11.52 -18.00
C THR A 196 26.36 -10.99 -18.11
N LEU A 197 26.02 -10.00 -17.26
CA LEU A 197 24.72 -9.32 -17.29
C LEU A 197 24.43 -8.64 -18.63
N PRO A 198 25.38 -7.88 -19.25
CA PRO A 198 25.13 -7.25 -20.54
C PRO A 198 24.82 -8.27 -21.63
N ARG A 199 25.52 -9.41 -21.62
CA ARG A 199 25.26 -10.46 -22.60
C ARG A 199 23.87 -11.05 -22.44
N ALA A 200 23.39 -11.22 -21.20
CA ALA A 200 22.02 -11.65 -20.96
C ALA A 200 21.00 -10.60 -21.41
N ALA A 201 21.25 -9.30 -21.17
CA ALA A 201 20.41 -8.22 -21.67
C ALA A 201 20.32 -8.20 -23.21
N GLU A 202 21.44 -8.41 -23.92
CA GLU A 202 21.45 -8.50 -25.38
C GLU A 202 20.63 -9.66 -25.94
N LEU A 203 20.50 -10.74 -25.18
CA LEU A 203 19.73 -11.93 -25.56
C LEU A 203 18.25 -11.83 -25.16
N ALA A 204 17.90 -10.89 -24.28
CA ALA A 204 16.55 -10.72 -23.78
C ALA A 204 15.60 -10.34 -24.92
N THR A 205 14.45 -11.00 -24.93
CA THR A 205 13.33 -10.72 -25.83
C THR A 205 12.04 -10.64 -25.03
N ASP A 206 10.95 -10.23 -25.66
CA ASP A 206 9.63 -10.44 -25.07
C ASP A 206 9.43 -11.92 -24.72
N ASN A 207 8.62 -12.18 -23.69
CA ASN A 207 8.30 -13.53 -23.23
C ASN A 207 9.56 -14.36 -22.92
N CYS A 208 10.46 -13.85 -22.09
CA CYS A 208 11.67 -14.57 -21.68
C CYS A 208 11.87 -14.63 -20.18
N TRP A 209 12.58 -15.67 -19.75
CA TRP A 209 13.23 -15.76 -18.44
C TRP A 209 14.72 -15.46 -18.59
N ILE A 210 15.26 -14.69 -17.66
CA ILE A 210 16.68 -14.51 -17.40
C ILE A 210 16.97 -15.21 -16.06
N LEU A 211 17.74 -16.29 -16.10
CA LEU A 211 17.87 -17.24 -15.00
C LEU A 211 19.30 -17.29 -14.48
N PHE A 212 19.49 -16.90 -13.23
CA PHE A 212 20.76 -16.94 -12.51
C PHE A 212 20.96 -18.29 -11.82
N LYS A 213 22.15 -18.87 -11.92
CA LYS A 213 22.44 -20.15 -11.27
C LYS A 213 22.56 -19.98 -9.77
N ARG A 214 21.79 -20.74 -9.01
CA ARG A 214 21.86 -20.75 -7.54
C ARG A 214 23.26 -21.11 -7.03
N GLY A 215 23.62 -20.54 -5.88
CA GLY A 215 24.90 -20.75 -5.19
C GLY A 215 26.10 -20.07 -5.85
N GLU A 216 25.90 -19.24 -6.88
CA GLU A 216 26.96 -18.50 -7.55
C GLU A 216 26.92 -17.01 -7.22
N VAL A 217 28.10 -16.38 -7.26
CA VAL A 217 28.27 -14.93 -7.13
C VAL A 217 28.56 -14.36 -8.51
N PHE A 218 27.83 -13.31 -8.88
CA PHE A 218 27.96 -12.55 -10.11
C PHE A 218 28.59 -11.20 -9.76
N GLU A 219 29.89 -11.08 -10.04
CA GLU A 219 30.64 -9.84 -9.83
C GLU A 219 30.43 -8.89 -11.03
N ASP A 220 29.60 -7.88 -10.83
CA ASP A 220 29.25 -6.81 -11.76
C ASP A 220 30.31 -5.70 -11.72
N THR A 221 31.57 -6.04 -12.01
CA THR A 221 32.67 -5.05 -11.89
C THR A 221 32.48 -3.83 -12.79
N ASP A 222 31.64 -3.89 -13.84
CA ASP A 222 31.45 -2.77 -14.78
C ASP A 222 30.07 -2.65 -15.44
N ALA A 223 29.04 -3.45 -15.12
CA ALA A 223 27.79 -3.38 -15.91
C ALA A 223 26.48 -3.88 -15.27
N THR A 224 25.41 -3.15 -15.61
CA THR A 224 24.01 -3.38 -15.24
C THR A 224 23.32 -4.41 -16.15
N LEU A 225 22.40 -5.22 -15.61
CA LEU A 225 21.38 -5.90 -16.43
C LEU A 225 20.32 -4.86 -16.85
N ALA A 226 20.50 -4.25 -18.02
CA ALA A 226 19.61 -3.21 -18.54
C ALA A 226 18.50 -3.79 -19.44
N LEU A 227 17.25 -3.73 -18.98
CA LEU A 227 16.08 -4.19 -19.71
C LEU A 227 15.34 -3.00 -20.33
N ILE A 228 15.15 -2.98 -21.65
CA ILE A 228 14.61 -1.82 -22.35
C ILE A 228 13.56 -2.25 -23.38
N GLY A 229 12.34 -1.74 -23.26
CA GLY A 229 11.29 -1.93 -24.27
C GLY A 229 10.84 -3.39 -24.42
N LEU A 230 10.79 -4.14 -23.32
CA LEU A 230 10.44 -5.56 -23.31
C LEU A 230 9.08 -5.82 -22.66
N GLU A 231 8.42 -6.89 -23.07
CA GLU A 231 7.15 -7.34 -22.49
C GLU A 231 7.27 -8.75 -21.88
N ASN A 232 6.63 -8.96 -20.74
CA ASN A 232 6.46 -10.26 -20.12
C ASN A 232 7.79 -10.97 -19.79
N VAL A 233 8.69 -10.24 -19.13
CA VAL A 233 10.04 -10.68 -18.76
C VAL A 233 10.08 -11.16 -17.31
N ARG A 234 10.85 -12.22 -17.06
CA ARG A 234 11.09 -12.75 -15.72
C ARG A 234 12.59 -12.77 -15.44
N VAL A 235 13.01 -12.29 -14.28
CA VAL A 235 14.39 -12.38 -13.80
C VAL A 235 14.37 -13.19 -12.51
N SER A 236 14.96 -14.38 -12.54
CA SER A 236 14.81 -15.37 -11.46
C SER A 236 16.01 -16.33 -11.46
N THR A 237 15.86 -17.52 -10.88
CA THR A 237 16.95 -18.44 -10.63
C THR A 237 16.73 -19.82 -11.24
N TYR A 238 17.82 -20.61 -11.36
CA TYR A 238 17.75 -22.03 -11.65
C TYR A 238 18.80 -22.83 -10.88
N GLY A 239 18.57 -24.12 -10.74
CA GLY A 239 19.46 -25.01 -10.01
C GLY A 239 19.15 -25.02 -8.51
N GLU A 240 20.11 -25.49 -7.72
CA GLU A 240 19.96 -25.71 -6.28
C GLU A 240 21.03 -24.93 -5.52
N GLY A 241 20.75 -24.60 -4.25
CA GLY A 241 21.68 -23.88 -3.38
C GLY A 241 21.11 -22.54 -2.90
N ALA A 242 21.99 -21.70 -2.34
CA ALA A 242 21.63 -20.35 -1.90
C ALA A 242 21.17 -19.47 -3.07
N ARG A 243 20.54 -18.33 -2.76
CA ARG A 243 20.24 -17.31 -3.78
C ARG A 243 21.53 -16.90 -4.49
N PRO A 244 21.50 -16.67 -5.81
CA PRO A 244 22.62 -16.06 -6.51
C PRO A 244 22.80 -14.62 -6.02
N ILE A 245 24.06 -14.26 -5.81
CA ILE A 245 24.45 -12.95 -5.28
C ILE A 245 24.91 -12.09 -6.45
N LEU A 246 24.23 -10.96 -6.68
CA LEU A 246 24.69 -9.90 -7.57
C LEU A 246 25.43 -8.89 -6.72
N THR A 247 26.72 -8.68 -7.02
CA THR A 247 27.60 -7.79 -6.25
C THR A 247 28.59 -7.11 -7.16
N GLY A 248 29.20 -6.00 -6.72
CA GLY A 248 30.25 -5.33 -7.50
C GLY A 248 30.20 -3.81 -7.39
N GLY A 249 31.38 -3.20 -7.41
CA GLY A 249 31.56 -1.75 -7.38
C GLY A 249 31.35 -1.18 -8.76
N LEU A 250 30.13 -0.72 -9.04
CA LEU A 250 29.78 -0.05 -10.28
C LEU A 250 30.60 1.27 -10.35
N GLU A 251 31.75 1.26 -11.04
CA GLU A 251 32.69 2.38 -11.06
C GLU A 251 32.12 3.61 -11.80
N SER A 252 31.44 4.48 -11.05
CA SER A 252 31.46 5.96 -11.06
C SER A 252 31.26 6.78 -12.36
N ASN A 253 31.03 6.19 -13.53
CA ASN A 253 30.78 6.95 -14.77
C ASN A 253 29.29 6.99 -15.19
N GLU A 254 28.45 6.12 -14.66
CA GLU A 254 26.98 6.23 -14.78
C GLU A 254 26.40 7.06 -13.63
N ALA A 255 25.44 7.92 -13.93
CA ALA A 255 24.91 8.90 -12.98
C ALA A 255 24.11 8.29 -11.80
N ASN A 256 23.82 6.98 -11.80
CA ASN A 256 23.11 6.25 -10.74
C ASN A 256 23.12 4.73 -11.04
N PRO A 257 24.22 4.01 -10.78
CA PRO A 257 24.31 2.62 -11.17
C PRO A 257 23.40 1.68 -10.35
N SER A 258 22.91 0.62 -10.99
CA SER A 258 22.09 -0.42 -10.36
C SER A 258 22.42 -1.81 -10.89
N HIS A 259 22.25 -2.88 -10.10
CA HIS A 259 22.46 -4.25 -10.62
C HIS A 259 21.48 -4.59 -11.75
N ILE A 260 20.20 -4.22 -11.56
CA ILE A 260 19.16 -4.38 -12.58
C ILE A 260 18.52 -3.02 -12.81
N SER A 261 18.52 -2.59 -14.08
CA SER A 261 17.76 -1.41 -14.52
C SER A 261 16.70 -1.78 -15.54
N PHE A 262 15.58 -1.06 -15.53
CA PHE A 262 14.56 -1.26 -16.54
C PHE A 262 13.85 0.03 -16.97
N HIS A 263 13.53 0.12 -18.27
CA HIS A 263 12.87 1.25 -18.89
C HIS A 263 11.88 0.79 -19.95
N GLN A 264 10.64 1.31 -19.93
CA GLN A 264 9.57 0.92 -20.86
C GLN A 264 9.34 -0.60 -20.88
N VAL A 265 9.36 -1.25 -19.71
CA VAL A 265 9.11 -2.69 -19.59
C VAL A 265 7.70 -2.91 -19.07
N THR A 266 6.96 -3.84 -19.68
CA THR A 266 5.62 -4.25 -19.23
C THR A 266 5.65 -5.68 -18.72
N ASP A 267 4.95 -5.95 -17.62
CA ASP A 267 4.83 -7.27 -17.00
C ASP A 267 6.20 -7.86 -16.62
N LEU A 268 6.93 -7.18 -15.74
CA LEU A 268 8.24 -7.61 -15.24
C LEU A 268 8.11 -8.28 -13.87
N ILE A 269 8.74 -9.43 -13.67
CA ILE A 269 8.93 -10.01 -12.32
C ILE A 269 10.42 -10.21 -12.07
N ILE A 270 10.93 -9.65 -10.97
CA ILE A 270 12.29 -9.88 -10.46
C ILE A 270 12.16 -10.59 -9.11
N GLU A 271 12.73 -11.79 -9.00
CA GLU A 271 12.56 -12.61 -7.82
C GLU A 271 13.74 -13.49 -7.43
N ASP A 272 13.83 -13.77 -6.14
CA ASP A 272 14.70 -14.80 -5.56
C ASP A 272 16.21 -14.55 -5.80
N LEU A 273 16.59 -13.28 -5.87
CA LEU A 273 17.96 -12.81 -5.99
C LEU A 273 18.45 -12.20 -4.66
N GLU A 274 19.76 -12.15 -4.51
CA GLU A 274 20.43 -11.38 -3.47
C GLU A 274 21.24 -10.25 -4.11
N PHE A 275 21.06 -9.03 -3.62
CA PHE A 275 21.78 -7.84 -4.06
C PHE A 275 22.67 -7.37 -2.93
N THR A 276 23.98 -7.28 -3.17
CA THR A 276 24.92 -6.76 -2.18
C THR A 276 25.93 -5.78 -2.72
N GLY A 277 26.06 -4.64 -2.05
CA GLY A 277 27.09 -3.66 -2.36
C GLY A 277 28.50 -4.10 -1.97
N PRO A 278 29.53 -3.38 -2.45
CA PRO A 278 30.91 -3.58 -2.02
C PRO A 278 31.06 -3.39 -0.51
N THR A 279 31.99 -4.10 0.11
CA THR A 279 32.24 -4.02 1.57
C THR A 279 32.70 -2.64 2.07
N ASP A 280 32.88 -1.65 1.20
CA ASP A 280 33.21 -0.28 1.58
C ASP A 280 31.96 0.42 2.14
N PRO A 281 31.96 0.83 3.42
CA PRO A 281 30.82 1.49 4.05
C PRO A 281 30.36 2.78 3.38
N ALA A 282 31.18 3.39 2.51
CA ALA A 282 30.79 4.56 1.73
C ALA A 282 29.62 4.28 0.77
N TYR A 283 29.41 3.02 0.35
CA TYR A 283 28.30 2.65 -0.54
C TYR A 283 26.96 2.59 0.20
N LEU A 284 26.97 2.38 1.52
CA LEU A 284 25.75 2.44 2.33
C LEU A 284 25.19 3.87 2.42
N SER A 285 26.04 4.89 2.47
CA SER A 285 25.59 6.29 2.49
C SER A 285 25.42 6.89 1.08
N ALA A 286 25.66 6.10 0.03
CA ALA A 286 25.59 6.57 -1.35
C ALA A 286 24.14 6.63 -1.87
N ASP A 287 23.71 7.84 -2.26
CA ASP A 287 22.39 8.06 -2.88
C ASP A 287 22.25 7.54 -4.33
N TRP A 288 23.35 7.06 -4.90
CA TRP A 288 23.47 6.70 -6.30
C TRP A 288 23.54 5.19 -6.55
N TYR A 289 23.83 4.38 -5.52
CA TYR A 289 23.99 2.93 -5.65
C TYR A 289 22.70 2.18 -5.36
N LYS A 290 22.22 1.38 -6.32
CA LYS A 290 20.89 0.79 -6.27
C LYS A 290 20.90 -0.72 -6.49
N GLY A 291 20.04 -1.46 -5.81
CA GLY A 291 19.77 -2.87 -6.13
C GLY A 291 19.06 -2.98 -7.48
N VAL A 292 17.81 -2.51 -7.49
CA VAL A 292 16.93 -2.49 -8.65
C VAL A 292 16.48 -1.05 -8.91
N SER A 293 16.55 -0.60 -10.16
CA SER A 293 16.17 0.76 -10.50
C SER A 293 15.42 0.94 -11.82
N ALA A 294 14.53 1.92 -11.83
CA ALA A 294 13.87 2.43 -13.01
C ALA A 294 13.59 3.91 -12.81
N THR A 295 14.49 4.76 -13.31
CA THR A 295 14.32 6.22 -13.30
C THR A 295 13.85 6.70 -14.65
N ASP A 296 12.99 7.71 -14.68
CA ASP A 296 12.36 8.22 -15.90
C ASP A 296 11.68 7.10 -16.71
N SER A 297 10.97 6.22 -16.02
CA SER A 297 10.45 4.98 -16.61
C SER A 297 8.95 5.08 -16.94
N GLU A 298 8.58 4.48 -18.07
CA GLU A 298 7.18 4.21 -18.44
C GLU A 298 6.82 2.72 -18.25
N SER A 299 7.39 2.08 -17.23
CA SER A 299 7.24 0.64 -17.01
C SER A 299 5.97 0.32 -16.21
N VAL A 300 5.24 -0.71 -16.63
CA VAL A 300 3.91 -1.04 -16.10
C VAL A 300 3.88 -2.48 -15.62
N ASN A 301 3.16 -2.76 -14.54
CA ASN A 301 3.02 -4.08 -13.95
C ASN A 301 4.39 -4.71 -13.60
N VAL A 302 5.05 -4.10 -12.62
CA VAL A 302 6.35 -4.53 -12.13
C VAL A 302 6.17 -5.23 -10.79
N THR A 303 6.75 -6.41 -10.66
CA THR A 303 6.78 -7.18 -9.41
C THR A 303 8.23 -7.39 -8.99
N ILE A 304 8.57 -6.99 -7.77
CA ILE A 304 9.87 -7.26 -7.16
C ILE A 304 9.56 -8.04 -5.89
N ARG A 305 9.84 -9.34 -5.90
CA ARG A 305 9.41 -10.22 -4.81
C ARG A 305 10.46 -11.22 -4.33
N ASN A 306 10.40 -11.58 -3.05
CA ASN A 306 11.24 -12.64 -2.49
C ASN A 306 12.75 -12.42 -2.71
N ASN A 307 13.21 -11.16 -2.76
CA ASN A 307 14.64 -10.84 -2.88
C ASN A 307 15.26 -10.54 -1.51
N HIS A 308 16.59 -10.59 -1.44
CA HIS A 308 17.36 -10.11 -0.30
C HIS A 308 18.22 -8.91 -0.72
N PHE A 309 18.21 -7.86 0.09
CA PHE A 309 19.04 -6.67 -0.12
C PHE A 309 19.92 -6.47 1.11
N ASP A 310 21.23 -6.56 0.92
CA ASP A 310 22.21 -6.28 1.97
C ASP A 310 23.22 -5.26 1.47
N ASN A 311 23.70 -4.39 2.35
CA ASN A 311 24.78 -3.45 2.04
C ASN A 311 24.55 -2.61 0.75
N VAL A 312 23.30 -2.27 0.43
CA VAL A 312 22.93 -1.40 -0.72
C VAL A 312 22.48 -0.04 -0.22
N GLY A 313 22.85 1.03 -0.94
CA GLY A 313 22.36 2.39 -0.64
C GLY A 313 20.84 2.46 -0.72
N PHE A 314 20.30 2.12 -1.89
CA PHE A 314 18.87 2.11 -2.20
C PHE A 314 18.48 0.74 -2.74
N SER A 315 17.55 0.02 -2.12
CA SER A 315 17.21 -1.33 -2.57
C SER A 315 16.39 -1.30 -3.87
N ILE A 316 15.26 -0.58 -3.84
CA ILE A 316 14.32 -0.45 -4.96
C ILE A 316 14.04 1.03 -5.21
N VAL A 317 14.30 1.49 -6.43
CA VAL A 317 14.02 2.87 -6.85
C VAL A 317 13.21 2.87 -8.13
N ILE A 318 11.95 3.29 -8.06
CA ILE A 318 11.09 3.35 -9.25
C ILE A 318 10.45 4.73 -9.32
N VAL A 319 10.91 5.52 -10.28
CA VAL A 319 10.51 6.92 -10.45
C VAL A 319 10.09 7.09 -11.90
N PRO A 320 8.83 7.51 -12.18
CA PRO A 320 8.37 7.73 -13.53
C PRO A 320 9.01 8.99 -14.12
N THR A 321 8.88 9.15 -15.44
CA THR A 321 9.32 10.36 -16.13
C THR A 321 8.59 11.60 -15.57
N PRO A 322 9.31 12.65 -15.14
CA PRO A 322 8.69 13.86 -14.59
C PRO A 322 7.61 14.43 -15.52
N GLY A 323 6.43 14.71 -14.96
CA GLY A 323 5.30 15.25 -15.71
C GLY A 323 4.50 14.23 -16.52
N THR A 324 4.85 12.94 -16.46
CA THR A 324 3.99 11.87 -16.96
C THR A 324 3.11 11.37 -15.81
N GLU A 325 1.85 11.82 -15.76
CA GLU A 325 0.86 11.34 -14.78
C GLU A 325 0.49 9.85 -14.98
N SER A 326 1.09 9.18 -15.97
CA SER A 326 0.70 7.86 -16.49
C SER A 326 1.86 6.90 -16.76
N GLY A 327 3.12 7.28 -16.47
CA GLY A 327 4.28 6.52 -16.95
C GLY A 327 4.40 5.13 -16.35
N SER A 328 4.35 5.00 -15.02
CA SER A 328 4.52 3.71 -14.35
C SER A 328 3.36 3.45 -13.39
N ALA A 329 2.65 2.35 -13.62
CA ALA A 329 1.46 1.95 -12.86
C ALA A 329 1.49 0.44 -12.59
N GLY A 330 1.02 0.03 -11.41
CA GLY A 330 1.05 -1.38 -11.01
C GLY A 330 2.45 -1.78 -10.54
N LEU A 331 2.69 -1.62 -9.25
CA LEU A 331 3.90 -2.09 -8.58
C LEU A 331 3.52 -3.06 -7.46
N LEU A 332 4.12 -4.24 -7.45
CA LEU A 332 4.07 -5.17 -6.33
C LEU A 332 5.47 -5.35 -5.73
N VAL A 333 5.66 -4.92 -4.49
CA VAL A 333 6.87 -5.18 -3.71
C VAL A 333 6.50 -6.16 -2.60
N GLN A 334 6.88 -7.43 -2.77
CA GLN A 334 6.37 -8.52 -1.94
C GLN A 334 7.48 -9.36 -1.30
N ASP A 335 7.40 -9.60 0.01
CA ASP A 335 8.27 -10.57 0.72
C ASP A 335 9.78 -10.35 0.49
N ASN A 336 10.21 -9.11 0.25
CA ASN A 336 11.63 -8.77 0.20
C ASN A 336 12.17 -8.58 1.61
N THR A 337 13.45 -8.89 1.79
CA THR A 337 14.12 -8.83 3.09
C THR A 337 15.35 -7.93 3.00
N THR A 338 15.67 -7.23 4.09
CA THR A 338 16.93 -6.48 4.22
C THR A 338 17.63 -6.81 5.53
N ASP A 339 18.97 -6.78 5.53
CA ASP A 339 19.79 -6.88 6.75
C ASP A 339 20.26 -5.50 7.23
N LEU A 340 21.09 -4.82 6.44
CA LEU A 340 21.43 -3.41 6.62
C LEU A 340 21.40 -2.69 5.28
N VAL A 341 20.52 -1.69 5.16
CA VAL A 341 20.45 -0.85 3.96
C VAL A 341 20.79 0.59 4.27
N GLY A 342 21.25 1.29 3.24
CA GLY A 342 21.66 2.68 3.33
C GLY A 342 20.52 3.60 3.74
N ARG A 343 19.47 3.67 2.92
CA ARG A 343 18.34 4.59 3.14
C ARG A 343 16.97 3.96 3.03
N TYR A 344 16.68 3.34 1.88
CA TYR A 344 15.32 2.96 1.51
C TYR A 344 15.28 1.51 1.05
N LEU A 345 14.32 0.73 1.55
CA LEU A 345 13.87 -0.47 0.84
C LEU A 345 13.21 -0.01 -0.46
N ILE A 346 12.28 0.94 -0.38
CA ILE A 346 11.59 1.48 -1.54
C ILE A 346 11.53 3.00 -1.53
N TYR A 347 11.98 3.57 -2.65
CA TYR A 347 11.75 4.95 -3.05
C TYR A 347 10.91 4.96 -4.33
N SER A 348 9.72 5.55 -4.27
CA SER A 348 8.78 5.48 -5.40
C SER A 348 7.89 6.72 -5.54
N ASP A 349 7.63 7.12 -6.77
CA ASP A 349 6.64 8.14 -7.14
C ASP A 349 5.62 7.56 -8.13
N LEU A 350 4.93 6.50 -7.71
CA LEU A 350 4.02 5.73 -8.53
C LEU A 350 2.57 5.83 -8.09
N GLN A 351 1.70 5.30 -8.94
CA GLN A 351 0.30 5.07 -8.64
C GLN A 351 -0.01 3.58 -8.66
N ASN A 352 -0.99 3.17 -7.84
CA ASN A 352 -1.49 1.80 -7.76
C ASN A 352 -0.41 0.78 -7.38
N ALA A 353 0.18 0.95 -6.21
CA ALA A 353 1.23 0.07 -5.71
C ALA A 353 0.79 -0.72 -4.47
N THR A 354 1.29 -1.94 -4.34
CA THR A 354 1.10 -2.82 -3.18
C THR A 354 2.47 -3.20 -2.63
N ILE A 355 2.71 -2.88 -1.36
CA ILE A 355 3.95 -3.18 -0.63
C ILE A 355 3.56 -4.08 0.53
N VAL A 356 3.85 -5.38 0.39
CA VAL A 356 3.29 -6.40 1.27
C VAL A 356 4.33 -7.40 1.76
N GLY A 357 4.29 -7.77 3.04
CA GLY A 357 5.12 -8.87 3.54
C GLY A 357 6.61 -8.62 3.68
N ASN A 358 7.09 -7.40 3.42
CA ASN A 358 8.52 -7.12 3.43
C ASN A 358 9.05 -7.04 4.86
N GLU A 359 10.29 -7.48 5.07
CA GLU A 359 11.02 -7.35 6.33
C GLU A 359 12.20 -6.41 6.12
N VAL A 360 12.18 -5.26 6.79
CA VAL A 360 13.29 -4.31 6.77
C VAL A 360 13.97 -4.32 8.12
N LEU A 361 15.12 -4.98 8.17
CA LEU A 361 16.06 -4.86 9.29
C LEU A 361 17.05 -3.76 8.94
N GLY A 362 17.38 -2.91 9.92
CA GLY A 362 18.53 -1.98 9.88
C GLY A 362 18.55 -0.95 8.74
N THR A 363 18.54 0.34 9.09
CA THR A 363 18.83 1.43 8.13
C THR A 363 19.94 2.32 8.66
N VAL A 364 20.96 2.63 7.84
CA VAL A 364 22.05 3.55 8.23
C VAL A 364 21.53 4.99 8.35
N GLU A 365 20.77 5.43 7.35
CA GLU A 365 20.09 6.73 7.29
C GLU A 365 18.66 6.53 6.72
N GLY A 366 17.85 7.59 6.62
CA GLY A 366 16.63 7.53 5.78
C GLY A 366 15.42 6.80 6.37
N HIS A 367 14.61 6.19 5.50
CA HIS A 367 13.25 5.69 5.78
C HIS A 367 12.99 4.39 5.02
N PRO A 368 12.71 3.22 5.62
CA PRO A 368 12.42 2.00 4.87
C PRO A 368 11.52 2.21 3.64
N ILE A 369 10.44 2.97 3.80
CA ILE A 369 9.56 3.39 2.71
C ILE A 369 9.54 4.92 2.58
N ARG A 370 9.79 5.43 1.37
CA ARG A 370 9.54 6.83 1.02
C ARG A 370 8.78 6.92 -0.30
N ILE A 371 7.56 7.44 -0.25
CA ILE A 371 6.65 7.43 -1.39
C ILE A 371 5.91 8.74 -1.64
N TYR A 372 5.55 8.92 -2.91
CA TYR A 372 4.81 10.03 -3.47
C TYR A 372 3.65 9.47 -4.32
N GLY A 373 2.57 10.23 -4.46
CA GLY A 373 1.42 9.86 -5.30
C GLY A 373 0.41 8.96 -4.58
N GLY A 374 -0.11 7.95 -5.27
CA GLY A 374 -1.11 7.02 -4.76
C GLY A 374 -2.10 6.55 -5.81
N PRO A 375 -2.90 5.50 -5.51
CA PRO A 375 -3.03 4.86 -4.20
C PRO A 375 -1.91 3.87 -3.88
N TYR A 376 -1.69 3.63 -2.58
CA TYR A 376 -0.80 2.58 -2.07
C TYR A 376 -1.50 1.71 -1.03
N ASN A 377 -1.22 0.41 -1.08
CA ASN A 377 -1.50 -0.53 -0.01
C ASN A 377 -0.19 -1.01 0.62
N ILE A 378 0.03 -0.67 1.88
CA ILE A 378 1.23 -1.02 2.65
C ILE A 378 0.78 -1.91 3.80
N SER A 379 0.84 -3.22 3.59
CA SER A 379 0.28 -4.17 4.56
C SER A 379 1.20 -5.31 4.94
N PHE A 380 1.04 -5.83 6.16
CA PHE A 380 1.77 -7.03 6.63
C PHE A 380 3.30 -6.93 6.59
N ASN A 381 3.87 -5.72 6.56
CA ASN A 381 5.32 -5.53 6.58
C ASN A 381 5.86 -5.49 8.02
N GLN A 382 7.13 -5.83 8.18
CA GLN A 382 7.87 -5.73 9.44
C GLN A 382 9.02 -4.72 9.31
N PHE A 383 9.02 -3.70 10.17
CA PHE A 383 10.06 -2.68 10.21
C PHE A 383 10.79 -2.73 11.57
N ASP A 384 12.03 -3.21 11.56
CA ASP A 384 12.92 -3.29 12.73
C ASP A 384 14.23 -2.53 12.43
N THR A 385 14.11 -1.20 12.38
CA THR A 385 15.19 -0.32 11.92
C THR A 385 16.30 -0.07 12.95
N ASP A 386 16.15 -0.54 14.20
CA ASP A 386 17.12 -0.28 15.27
C ASP A 386 18.20 -1.37 15.42
N LYS A 387 18.02 -2.54 14.80
CA LYS A 387 18.86 -3.73 15.04
C LYS A 387 20.36 -3.51 14.81
N GLU A 388 20.74 -2.59 13.91
CA GLU A 388 22.15 -2.32 13.56
C GLU A 388 22.61 -0.85 13.79
N ARG A 389 21.70 0.06 14.15
CA ARG A 389 22.02 1.49 14.39
C ARG A 389 23.08 1.67 15.51
N LEU A 390 23.15 0.72 16.44
CA LEU A 390 24.06 0.70 17.58
C LEU A 390 25.55 0.52 17.24
N ALA A 391 25.92 0.14 16.01
CA ALA A 391 27.32 0.00 15.61
C ALA A 391 27.93 1.30 14.99
N PHE A 392 27.10 2.24 14.54
CA PHE A 392 27.53 3.47 13.85
C PHE A 392 27.47 4.74 14.72
N GLU A 393 26.75 4.70 15.84
CA GLU A 393 26.44 5.86 16.69
C GLU A 393 27.48 6.16 17.78
N GLU A 394 28.73 6.48 17.41
CA GLU A 394 29.61 7.20 18.35
C GLU A 394 29.71 8.71 18.08
N GLN A 395 29.16 9.26 16.97
CA GLN A 395 29.51 10.66 16.63
C GLN A 395 28.47 11.67 16.12
N GLN A 396 27.23 11.37 15.72
CA GLN A 396 26.31 12.45 15.31
C GLN A 396 24.83 12.17 15.59
N GLU A 397 24.13 13.15 16.20
CA GLU A 397 22.67 13.22 16.31
C GLU A 397 22.05 13.38 14.90
N HIS A 398 21.91 12.29 14.13
CA HIS A 398 21.07 12.29 12.92
C HIS A 398 19.70 11.69 13.23
N ALA A 399 18.68 12.39 12.77
CA ALA A 399 17.28 12.21 13.11
C ALA A 399 16.77 10.78 12.87
N VAL A 400 15.98 10.28 13.81
CA VAL A 400 15.22 9.03 13.70
C VAL A 400 14.38 9.06 12.42
N GLY A 401 14.71 8.20 11.47
CA GLY A 401 13.95 8.00 10.25
C GLY A 401 12.50 7.57 10.51
N PHE A 402 11.59 7.90 9.59
CA PHE A 402 10.25 7.32 9.56
C PHE A 402 10.30 5.89 9.00
N SER A 403 9.55 4.95 9.56
CA SER A 403 9.39 3.60 8.97
C SER A 403 8.65 3.69 7.63
N VAL A 404 7.62 4.55 7.58
CA VAL A 404 6.86 4.90 6.37
C VAL A 404 6.76 6.42 6.25
N ASN A 405 7.37 6.97 5.20
CA ASN A 405 7.30 8.38 4.85
C ASN A 405 6.40 8.59 3.62
N LEU A 406 5.18 9.08 3.88
CA LEU A 406 4.28 9.60 2.85
C LEU A 406 4.60 11.06 2.62
N VAL A 407 5.12 11.39 1.44
CA VAL A 407 5.51 12.76 1.14
C VAL A 407 4.30 13.54 0.63
N THR A 408 3.68 13.12 -0.48
CA THR A 408 2.49 13.76 -1.07
C THR A 408 1.56 12.72 -1.66
N GLY A 409 0.28 13.05 -1.80
CA GLY A 409 -0.68 12.27 -2.57
C GLY A 409 -1.89 11.85 -1.75
N SER A 410 -2.56 10.78 -2.17
CA SER A 410 -3.84 10.40 -1.57
C SER A 410 -4.08 8.89 -1.63
N HIS A 411 -4.97 8.41 -0.76
CA HIS A 411 -5.46 7.03 -0.73
C HIS A 411 -4.38 6.02 -0.37
N PHE A 412 -3.94 6.11 0.88
CA PHE A 412 -2.96 5.20 1.46
C PHE A 412 -3.66 4.28 2.45
N TYR A 413 -3.64 2.98 2.20
CA TYR A 413 -4.05 1.98 3.17
C TYR A 413 -2.81 1.39 3.82
N ILE A 414 -2.68 1.54 5.14
CA ILE A 414 -1.53 1.10 5.93
C ILE A 414 -2.06 0.14 6.99
N GLY A 415 -1.98 -1.16 6.68
CA GLY A 415 -2.70 -2.21 7.40
C GLY A 415 -1.81 -3.29 8.00
N TYR A 416 -2.05 -3.69 9.24
CA TYR A 416 -1.48 -4.94 9.78
C TYR A 416 0.06 -5.04 9.74
N ASN A 417 0.76 -3.91 9.77
CA ASN A 417 2.22 -3.88 9.83
C ASN A 417 2.71 -4.03 11.27
N LYS A 418 3.92 -4.57 11.45
CA LYS A 418 4.66 -4.58 12.71
C LYS A 418 5.79 -3.56 12.66
N ILE A 419 5.79 -2.62 13.58
CA ILE A 419 6.71 -1.49 13.56
C ILE A 419 7.41 -1.39 14.92
N PHE A 420 8.68 -1.79 14.94
CA PHE A 420 9.46 -1.92 16.17
C PHE A 420 10.29 -0.68 16.50
N ALA A 421 10.60 0.16 15.51
CA ALA A 421 11.25 1.46 15.67
C ALA A 421 11.01 2.40 14.48
N GLY A 422 11.19 3.70 14.74
CA GLY A 422 11.00 4.79 13.78
C GLY A 422 9.79 5.66 14.11
N ASN A 423 9.61 6.78 13.43
CA ASN A 423 8.36 7.54 13.49
C ASN A 423 7.43 7.08 12.37
N MET A 424 6.11 7.21 12.53
CA MET A 424 5.22 7.08 11.37
C MET A 424 4.71 8.46 10.95
N ILE A 425 4.85 8.75 9.64
CA ILE A 425 4.13 9.72 8.78
C ILE A 425 4.47 11.21 8.92
N GLY A 426 4.71 11.81 7.74
CA GLY A 426 4.73 13.23 7.45
C GLY A 426 6.12 13.86 7.57
N TYR A 427 6.64 14.42 6.48
CA TYR A 427 7.77 15.33 6.57
C TYR A 427 7.36 16.68 5.99
N LEU A 428 7.59 17.75 6.75
CA LEU A 428 7.69 19.09 6.18
C LEU A 428 8.95 19.11 5.32
N THR A 429 8.83 19.00 3.99
CA THR A 429 10.00 19.30 3.16
C THR A 429 10.37 20.76 3.34
N GLN A 430 11.68 21.04 3.30
CA GLN A 430 12.25 22.38 3.33
C GLN A 430 11.82 23.26 2.13
N PHE A 431 11.04 22.72 1.18
CA PHE A 431 10.78 23.31 -0.15
C PHE A 431 9.30 23.52 -0.50
N GLY A 432 8.36 23.34 0.43
CA GLY A 432 6.92 23.56 0.22
C GLY A 432 6.07 22.45 0.84
N ILE A 433 4.82 22.76 1.18
CA ILE A 433 3.92 21.75 1.75
C ILE A 433 3.51 20.74 0.67
N SER A 434 3.63 19.47 1.02
CA SER A 434 2.98 18.37 0.32
C SER A 434 1.70 18.00 1.07
N SER A 435 0.60 17.80 0.36
CA SER A 435 -0.68 17.38 0.96
C SER A 435 -0.82 15.87 0.90
N VAL A 436 -1.08 15.25 2.05
CA VAL A 436 -1.42 13.83 2.16
C VAL A 436 -2.88 13.72 2.56
N GLN A 437 -3.66 12.97 1.79
CA GLN A 437 -5.11 12.85 2.02
C GLN A 437 -5.56 11.39 2.03
N ASN A 438 -6.71 11.13 2.65
CA ASN A 438 -7.39 9.84 2.59
C ASN A 438 -6.50 8.67 3.03
N VAL A 439 -6.04 8.71 4.28
CA VAL A 439 -5.15 7.67 4.84
C VAL A 439 -5.92 6.81 5.83
N VAL A 440 -5.79 5.49 5.73
CA VAL A 440 -6.33 4.53 6.69
C VAL A 440 -5.18 3.79 7.35
N PHE A 441 -5.06 3.89 8.67
CA PHE A 441 -4.21 3.04 9.50
C PHE A 441 -5.06 2.01 10.21
N GLU A 442 -4.89 0.74 9.85
CA GLU A 442 -5.72 -0.33 10.37
C GLU A 442 -4.89 -1.48 10.94
N GLY A 443 -5.16 -1.89 12.18
CA GLY A 443 -4.63 -3.16 12.70
C GLY A 443 -3.11 -3.23 12.85
N ASN A 444 -2.39 -2.11 12.81
CA ASN A 444 -0.93 -2.09 12.95
C ASN A 444 -0.51 -2.30 14.41
N GLU A 445 0.64 -2.92 14.60
CA GLU A 445 1.30 -3.10 15.89
C GLU A 445 2.54 -2.20 15.99
N PHE A 446 2.48 -1.22 16.87
CA PHE A 446 3.59 -0.34 17.22
C PHE A 446 4.18 -0.84 18.54
N ALA A 447 5.30 -1.53 18.43
CA ALA A 447 5.96 -2.18 19.55
C ALA A 447 7.41 -1.68 19.68
N ARG A 448 8.06 -2.04 20.78
CA ARG A 448 9.42 -1.60 21.11
C ARG A 448 10.44 -2.65 20.70
N CYS A 449 11.39 -2.34 19.81
CA CYS A 449 12.72 -2.93 19.90
C CYS A 449 13.56 -2.09 20.89
N CYS A 450 14.49 -2.74 21.57
CA CYS A 450 15.39 -2.18 22.59
C CYS A 450 15.82 -0.69 22.48
N HIS A 451 15.82 0.01 23.63
CA HIS A 451 16.36 1.37 23.90
C HIS A 451 15.48 2.60 23.60
N THR A 452 14.96 3.18 24.70
CA THR A 452 14.51 4.58 24.91
C THR A 452 13.47 5.25 24.03
N TRP A 453 13.05 4.68 22.90
CA TRP A 453 12.09 5.34 22.00
C TRP A 453 10.96 4.38 21.63
N ILE A 454 9.72 4.87 21.63
CA ILE A 454 8.61 4.18 20.97
C ILE A 454 8.28 4.91 19.69
N THR A 455 7.80 4.12 18.75
CA THR A 455 7.21 4.50 17.48
C THR A 455 5.92 5.30 17.70
N THR A 456 6.03 6.64 17.72
CA THR A 456 4.86 7.53 17.66
C THR A 456 4.32 7.57 16.23
N LEU A 457 3.00 7.42 16.07
CA LEU A 457 2.32 7.84 14.85
C LEU A 457 2.20 9.36 14.84
N ARG A 458 3.11 10.02 14.14
CA ARG A 458 3.09 11.47 13.92
C ARG A 458 2.27 11.78 12.67
N ILE A 459 1.55 12.88 12.69
CA ILE A 459 0.80 13.35 11.52
C ILE A 459 1.11 14.83 11.38
N PHE A 460 1.76 15.19 10.28
CA PHE A 460 2.25 16.54 10.05
C PHE A 460 1.16 17.44 9.47
N PRO A 461 1.30 18.77 9.55
CA PRO A 461 0.36 19.71 8.95
C PRO A 461 0.13 19.43 7.46
N ALA A 462 -1.00 19.89 6.93
CA ALA A 462 -1.46 19.65 5.56
C ALA A 462 -1.92 18.20 5.26
N CYS A 463 -2.09 17.37 6.29
CA CYS A 463 -2.80 16.10 6.20
C CYS A 463 -4.32 16.27 6.41
N ASP A 464 -5.14 15.54 5.65
CA ASP A 464 -6.60 15.57 5.73
C ASP A 464 -7.23 14.17 5.54
N ASN A 465 -8.41 13.95 6.12
CA ASN A 465 -9.18 12.70 6.07
C ASN A 465 -8.33 11.47 6.47
N ILE A 466 -7.98 11.40 7.75
CA ILE A 466 -7.13 10.33 8.31
C ILE A 466 -7.96 9.46 9.26
N VAL A 467 -8.00 8.15 8.99
CA VAL A 467 -8.67 7.17 9.85
C VAL A 467 -7.61 6.33 10.54
N ILE A 468 -7.62 6.31 11.87
CA ILE A 468 -6.72 5.50 12.70
C ILE A 468 -7.60 4.53 13.47
N LYS A 469 -7.67 3.28 13.02
CA LYS A 469 -8.56 2.27 13.62
C LYS A 469 -7.88 0.96 13.99
N ASN A 470 -8.29 0.36 15.11
CA ASN A 470 -7.87 -0.98 15.52
C ASN A 470 -6.35 -1.19 15.68
N ASN A 471 -5.56 -0.13 15.86
CA ASN A 471 -4.11 -0.25 16.04
C ASN A 471 -3.75 -0.51 17.51
N VAL A 472 -2.60 -1.13 17.73
CA VAL A 472 -2.02 -1.36 19.06
C VAL A 472 -0.75 -0.55 19.22
N PHE A 473 -0.72 0.33 20.20
CA PHE A 473 0.44 1.15 20.57
C PHE A 473 0.97 0.72 21.94
N ALA A 474 2.17 0.18 21.96
CA ALA A 474 2.85 -0.28 23.17
C ALA A 474 4.05 0.62 23.50
N GLY A 475 3.93 1.53 24.48
CA GLY A 475 5.02 2.46 24.77
C GLY A 475 4.94 3.38 25.99
N ASN A 476 5.97 4.23 26.14
CA ASN A 476 6.20 5.20 27.20
C ASN A 476 6.28 6.67 26.71
N GLN A 477 5.93 6.93 25.45
CA GLN A 477 5.78 8.24 24.82
C GLN A 477 4.39 8.35 24.16
N ASP A 478 4.10 9.50 23.53
CA ASP A 478 2.87 9.75 22.78
C ASP A 478 2.64 8.64 21.73
N ALA A 479 1.45 8.03 21.76
CA ALA A 479 1.07 7.01 20.77
C ALA A 479 0.75 7.65 19.41
N ILE A 480 -0.07 8.71 19.43
CA ILE A 480 -0.49 9.47 18.25
C ILE A 480 -0.21 10.94 18.52
N ARG A 481 0.48 11.60 17.59
CA ARG A 481 0.80 13.03 17.67
C ARG A 481 0.35 13.75 16.40
N LEU A 482 -0.59 14.67 16.57
CA LEU A 482 -1.02 15.59 15.52
C LEU A 482 -0.21 16.88 15.65
N GLU A 483 0.60 17.19 14.63
CA GLU A 483 1.48 18.37 14.64
C GLU A 483 0.74 19.59 14.06
N GLU A 484 1.01 20.78 14.60
CA GLU A 484 0.56 22.07 14.05
C GLU A 484 1.77 22.86 13.56
N ALA A 485 1.65 23.56 12.42
CA ALA A 485 2.75 24.40 11.97
C ALA A 485 2.90 25.63 12.89
N GLY A 486 4.15 26.02 13.19
CA GLY A 486 4.43 27.22 13.98
C GLY A 486 3.88 28.50 13.34
N ALA A 487 3.57 29.52 14.15
CA ALA A 487 3.06 30.80 13.67
C ALA A 487 4.04 31.44 12.66
N GLY A 488 3.56 31.79 11.46
CA GLY A 488 4.34 32.51 10.44
C GLY A 488 4.55 31.78 9.10
N VAL A 489 4.03 30.56 8.94
CA VAL A 489 3.98 29.88 7.62
C VAL A 489 2.77 30.43 6.86
N GLU A 490 2.98 31.42 5.99
CA GLU A 490 1.93 32.00 5.13
C GLU A 490 1.73 31.18 3.85
N GLY A 491 0.46 31.01 3.44
CA GLY A 491 0.08 30.44 2.15
C GLY A 491 -0.60 29.06 2.16
N PHE A 492 -0.70 28.38 3.31
CA PHE A 492 -0.99 26.93 3.35
C PHE A 492 -1.86 26.47 4.55
N SER A 493 -2.41 25.24 4.48
CA SER A 493 -3.10 24.62 5.63
C SER A 493 -2.09 24.26 6.72
N ASN A 494 -1.98 25.10 7.74
CA ASN A 494 -1.10 24.88 8.89
C ASN A 494 -1.58 23.78 9.85
N ARG A 495 -2.59 22.99 9.46
CA ARG A 495 -3.31 22.05 10.35
C ARG A 495 -3.50 20.69 9.71
N VAL A 496 -3.61 19.69 10.59
CA VAL A 496 -4.23 18.40 10.33
C VAL A 496 -5.75 18.54 10.44
N ARG A 497 -6.53 17.92 9.55
CA ARG A 497 -8.00 17.99 9.53
C ARG A 497 -8.63 16.61 9.37
N ASN A 498 -9.90 16.51 9.77
CA ASN A 498 -10.76 15.34 9.61
C ASN A 498 -10.05 14.02 10.01
N VAL A 499 -9.76 13.90 11.31
CA VAL A 499 -9.09 12.72 11.86
C VAL A 499 -10.06 11.92 12.71
N ASP A 500 -10.29 10.67 12.32
CA ASP A 500 -11.05 9.70 13.10
C ASP A 500 -10.10 8.75 13.83
N VAL A 501 -10.29 8.60 15.15
CA VAL A 501 -9.49 7.72 16.00
C VAL A 501 -10.43 6.73 16.67
N LEU A 502 -10.41 5.47 16.21
CA LEU A 502 -11.44 4.48 16.52
C LEU A 502 -10.80 3.19 17.07
N PHE A 503 -11.26 2.71 18.24
CA PHE A 503 -10.92 1.36 18.73
C PHE A 503 -9.42 1.02 18.83
N ASN A 504 -8.54 2.02 18.97
CA ASN A 504 -7.12 1.79 19.17
C ASN A 504 -6.84 1.41 20.63
N THR A 505 -5.86 0.54 20.83
CA THR A 505 -5.36 0.17 22.15
C THR A 505 -4.04 0.88 22.39
N VAL A 506 -3.95 1.69 23.44
CA VAL A 506 -2.69 2.29 23.89
C VAL A 506 -2.38 1.73 25.27
N TYR A 507 -1.22 1.10 25.42
CA TYR A 507 -0.78 0.62 26.72
C TYR A 507 0.70 0.86 26.93
N ASN A 508 1.06 1.07 28.18
CA ASN A 508 2.43 1.25 28.59
C ASN A 508 2.93 -0.04 29.26
N PRO A 509 3.90 -0.75 28.65
CA PRO A 509 4.45 -1.96 29.24
C PRO A 509 5.43 -1.67 30.40
N THR A 510 5.71 -0.41 30.72
CA THR A 510 6.68 -0.01 31.75
C THR A 510 6.00 0.55 33.02
N PRO A 511 6.54 0.28 34.22
CA PRO A 511 5.96 0.79 35.49
C PRO A 511 5.94 2.32 35.64
N ASP A 512 6.81 3.04 34.92
CA ASP A 512 7.12 4.47 35.18
C ASP A 512 6.70 5.43 34.06
N GLY A 513 6.20 4.92 32.93
CA GLY A 513 5.90 5.77 31.77
C GLY A 513 4.61 6.59 31.94
N ARG A 514 4.59 7.77 31.32
CA ARG A 514 3.43 8.68 31.29
C ARG A 514 2.62 8.42 30.01
N PHE A 515 1.30 8.56 30.11
CA PHE A 515 0.40 8.62 28.97
C PHE A 515 0.14 10.06 28.57
#